data_AF-A0AAV8UVD0-F1
#
_entry.id   AF-A0AAV8UVD0-F1
#
_cell.length_a   1.000
_cell.length_b   1.000
_cell.length_c   1.000
_cell.angle_alpha   90.00
_cell.angle_beta   90.00
_cell.angle_gamma   90.00
#
_symmetry.space_group_name_H-M   'P 1'
#
loop_
_entity.id
_entity.type
_entity.pdbx_description
1 polymer ?
#
loop_
_entity_poly.entity_id
_entity_poly.type
_entity_poly.pdbx_seq_one_letter_code
_entity_poly.pdbx_strand_id
1 'polypeptide(L)'
;MSAVVQLSRSTNVEDVVRGEIGEDPGSESVGSLIVFMLDATIPSGFWFDYLNRIYGLVAMEDPRRDVRVMVSELAVKRQAKPDVREAEKSLTESMPELKRYKTVAVGGTFDRLHAGHRLLLAASALTATERLIIGISGPELLKRKKFADHIQSFAERSRGAEEFVLSVNPHITVEVTELKDASGPTRTRENLDAIVVTKETRRGADDINRLRTEEEGLHQLEVVVVGLLYPADGTEKLSSTRFREYDVR
;
A
#
# COMPACT_ATOMS: atom_id res chain seq x y z
N MET A 1 23.02 1.15 6.85
CA MET A 1 22.91 0.23 5.69
C MET A 1 21.45 -0.17 5.56
N SER A 2 20.90 -0.22 4.36
CA SER A 2 19.55 -0.77 4.14
C SER A 2 19.63 -2.30 4.14
N ALA A 3 18.76 -2.96 4.90
CA ALA A 3 18.65 -4.42 4.87
C ALA A 3 17.79 -4.82 3.66
N VAL A 4 18.27 -5.80 2.88
CA VAL A 4 17.52 -6.36 1.74
C VAL A 4 17.22 -7.81 2.04
N VAL A 5 15.93 -8.14 2.06
CA VAL A 5 15.40 -9.40 2.55
C VAL A 5 14.62 -10.08 1.44
N GLN A 6 15.01 -11.29 1.03
CA GLN A 6 14.29 -12.03 0.00
C GLN A 6 13.17 -12.90 0.60
N LEU A 7 11.97 -12.73 0.09
CA LEU A 7 10.79 -13.50 0.47
C LEU A 7 10.35 -14.39 -0.70
N SER A 8 10.20 -15.68 -0.41
CA SER A 8 9.67 -16.70 -1.30
C SER A 8 8.36 -17.24 -0.76
N ARG A 9 7.64 -18.06 -1.55
CA ARG A 9 6.40 -18.73 -1.10
C ARG A 9 6.57 -19.54 0.19
N SER A 10 7.75 -20.13 0.39
CA SER A 10 8.07 -20.96 1.56
C SER A 10 8.54 -20.17 2.78
N THR A 11 8.66 -18.84 2.67
CA THR A 11 9.22 -18.01 3.73
C THR A 11 8.19 -17.77 4.83
N ASN A 12 8.56 -18.08 6.08
CA ASN A 12 7.81 -17.58 7.24
C ASN A 12 8.08 -16.08 7.40
N VAL A 13 7.13 -15.26 6.96
CA VAL A 13 7.25 -13.79 7.00
C VAL A 13 7.43 -13.28 8.43
N GLU A 14 6.82 -13.92 9.44
CA GLU A 14 6.91 -13.45 10.83
C GLU A 14 8.33 -13.56 11.38
N ASP A 15 8.95 -14.73 11.21
CA ASP A 15 10.30 -15.00 11.72
C ASP A 15 11.33 -14.09 11.05
N VAL A 16 11.18 -13.90 9.73
CA VAL A 16 12.09 -13.04 8.96
C VAL A 16 11.94 -11.58 9.35
N VAL A 17 10.71 -11.07 9.44
CA VAL A 17 10.48 -9.67 9.83
C VAL A 17 10.99 -9.41 11.24
N ARG A 18 10.72 -10.30 12.20
CA ARG A 18 11.22 -10.16 13.59
C ARG A 18 12.75 -10.20 13.65
N GLY A 19 13.38 -11.10 12.89
CA GLY A 19 14.85 -11.20 12.83
C GLY A 19 15.52 -9.92 12.30
N GLU A 20 14.87 -9.21 11.39
CA GLU A 20 15.40 -8.00 10.75
C GLU A 20 15.15 -6.72 11.55
N ILE A 21 14.08 -6.68 12.33
CA ILE A 21 13.79 -5.53 13.22
C ILE A 21 14.67 -5.58 14.49
N GLY A 22 15.07 -6.77 14.92
CA GLY A 22 15.85 -6.99 16.14
C GLY A 22 14.97 -7.00 17.41
N GLU A 23 15.45 -7.64 18.48
CA GLU A 23 14.68 -7.83 19.73
C GLU A 23 14.67 -6.61 20.67
N ASP A 24 15.40 -5.53 20.35
CA ASP A 24 15.59 -4.39 21.26
C ASP A 24 14.95 -3.07 20.75
N PRO A 25 13.71 -2.76 21.16
CA PRO A 25 12.99 -1.54 20.78
C PRO A 25 13.57 -0.25 21.38
N GLY A 26 14.65 -0.33 22.17
CA GLY A 26 15.30 0.81 22.84
C GLY A 26 16.63 1.27 22.24
N SER A 27 17.19 0.58 21.25
CA SER A 27 18.45 1.01 20.65
C SER A 27 18.22 2.21 19.71
N GLU A 28 18.96 3.31 19.90
CA GLU A 28 18.98 4.50 19.05
C GLU A 28 19.54 4.24 17.63
N SER A 29 19.24 3.08 17.04
CA SER A 29 19.51 2.82 15.63
C SER A 29 18.49 3.59 14.80
N VAL A 30 18.90 4.79 14.39
CA VAL A 30 18.18 5.63 13.43
C VAL A 30 17.76 4.78 12.21
N GLY A 31 16.45 4.67 12.03
CA GLY A 31 15.71 4.27 10.83
C GLY A 31 16.52 3.79 9.63
N SER A 32 17.03 2.56 9.66
CA SER A 32 17.47 1.91 8.44
C SER A 32 16.25 1.42 7.65
N LEU A 33 16.18 1.80 6.37
CA LEU A 33 15.23 1.27 5.41
C LEU A 33 15.36 -0.26 5.34
N ILE A 34 14.24 -0.97 5.47
CA ILE A 34 14.16 -2.42 5.20
C ILE A 34 13.44 -2.61 3.86
N VAL A 35 14.08 -3.35 2.95
CA VAL A 35 13.53 -3.68 1.64
C VAL A 35 13.22 -5.17 1.59
N PHE A 36 11.95 -5.52 1.45
CA PHE A 36 11.52 -6.89 1.19
C PHE A 36 11.34 -7.12 -0.31
N MET A 37 12.06 -8.08 -0.86
CA MET A 37 11.94 -8.51 -2.25
C MET A 37 11.00 -9.70 -2.32
N LEU A 38 9.79 -9.51 -2.83
CA LEU A 38 8.86 -10.60 -3.15
C LEU A 38 9.28 -11.25 -4.47
N ASP A 39 9.46 -12.56 -4.45
CA ASP A 39 9.68 -13.33 -5.67
C ASP A 39 8.45 -13.20 -6.61
N ALA A 40 8.67 -12.83 -7.87
CA ALA A 40 7.61 -12.68 -8.87
C ALA A 40 6.84 -13.99 -9.14
N THR A 41 7.39 -15.14 -8.76
CA THR A 41 6.69 -16.43 -8.80
C THR A 41 5.65 -16.57 -7.69
N ILE A 42 5.63 -15.71 -6.66
CA ILE A 42 4.53 -15.68 -5.69
C ILE A 42 3.26 -15.30 -6.46
N PRO A 43 2.17 -16.10 -6.39
CA PRO A 43 0.94 -15.78 -7.10
C PRO A 43 0.41 -14.46 -6.57
N SER A 44 -0.08 -13.62 -7.47
CA SER A 44 -0.53 -12.27 -7.12
C SER A 44 -1.59 -12.28 -6.01
N GLY A 45 -2.44 -13.32 -5.95
CA GLY A 45 -3.43 -13.54 -4.88
C GLY A 45 -2.86 -13.51 -3.45
N PHE A 46 -1.58 -13.85 -3.28
CA PHE A 46 -0.90 -13.85 -1.98
C PHE A 46 -0.24 -12.51 -1.64
N TRP A 47 -0.01 -11.63 -2.62
CA TRP A 47 0.74 -10.40 -2.39
C TRP A 47 0.11 -9.53 -1.31
N PHE A 48 -1.21 -9.39 -1.29
CA PHE A 48 -1.87 -8.62 -0.22
C PHE A 48 -1.69 -9.24 1.17
N ASP A 49 -1.70 -10.56 1.31
CA ASP A 49 -1.42 -11.20 2.60
C ASP A 49 0.01 -10.90 3.05
N TYR A 50 0.99 -11.03 2.15
CA TYR A 50 2.38 -10.66 2.42
C TYR A 50 2.53 -9.19 2.78
N LEU A 51 1.94 -8.27 2.00
CA LEU A 51 2.00 -6.84 2.30
C LEU A 51 1.37 -6.53 3.66
N ASN A 52 0.18 -7.07 3.95
CA ASN A 52 -0.50 -6.86 5.23
C ASN A 52 0.36 -7.36 6.40
N ARG A 53 0.96 -8.54 6.28
CA ARG A 53 1.83 -9.11 7.33
C ARG A 53 3.11 -8.29 7.50
N ILE A 54 3.83 -7.98 6.42
CA ILE A 54 5.07 -7.21 6.48
C ILE A 54 4.83 -5.83 7.11
N TYR A 55 3.90 -5.05 6.55
CA TYR A 55 3.65 -3.70 7.06
C TYR A 55 3.00 -3.74 8.45
N GLY A 56 2.19 -4.75 8.75
CA GLY A 56 1.58 -4.94 10.07
C GLY A 56 2.62 -5.24 11.14
N LEU A 57 3.44 -6.27 10.94
CA LEU A 57 4.50 -6.68 11.87
C LEU A 57 5.50 -5.54 12.10
N VAL A 58 5.99 -4.90 11.03
CA VAL A 58 6.93 -3.79 11.21
C VAL A 58 6.28 -2.64 11.97
N ALA A 59 5.03 -2.31 11.67
CA ALA A 59 4.36 -1.22 12.38
C ALA A 59 4.03 -1.54 13.84
N MET A 60 3.97 -2.83 14.21
CA MET A 60 3.79 -3.27 15.60
C MET A 60 5.08 -3.10 16.41
N GLU A 61 6.22 -3.45 15.84
CA GLU A 61 7.51 -3.39 16.53
C GLU A 61 8.14 -1.99 16.47
N ASP A 62 8.12 -1.33 15.30
CA ASP A 62 8.67 0.02 15.08
C ASP A 62 7.79 0.80 14.08
N PRO A 63 6.76 1.54 14.56
CA PRO A 63 5.84 2.31 13.72
C PRO A 63 6.52 3.36 12.83
N ARG A 64 7.73 3.80 13.20
CA ARG A 64 8.50 4.83 12.48
C ARG A 64 9.41 4.21 11.41
N ARG A 65 9.67 2.90 11.46
CA ARG A 65 10.52 2.20 10.51
C ARG A 65 10.01 2.36 9.08
N ASP A 66 10.93 2.72 8.19
CA ASP A 66 10.61 2.77 6.77
C ASP A 66 10.76 1.40 6.12
N VAL A 67 9.73 0.99 5.39
CA VAL A 67 9.63 -0.33 4.76
C VAL A 67 9.28 -0.15 3.31
N ARG A 68 9.96 -0.91 2.46
CA ARG A 68 9.65 -1.02 1.04
C ARG A 68 9.46 -2.48 0.70
N VAL A 69 8.47 -2.76 -0.14
CA VAL A 69 8.26 -4.07 -0.72
C VAL A 69 8.40 -3.93 -2.23
N MET A 70 9.27 -4.72 -2.84
CA MET A 70 9.53 -4.71 -4.27
C MET A 70 9.30 -6.11 -4.82
N VAL A 71 8.84 -6.22 -6.07
CA VAL A 71 8.72 -7.53 -6.75
C VAL A 71 9.96 -7.76 -7.61
N SER A 72 10.57 -8.94 -7.47
CA SER A 72 11.80 -9.33 -8.15
C SER A 72 11.56 -10.50 -9.10
N GLU A 73 11.93 -10.36 -10.37
CA GLU A 73 11.99 -11.47 -11.32
C GLU A 73 13.25 -12.33 -11.18
N LEU A 74 14.20 -11.92 -10.32
CA LEU A 74 15.36 -12.75 -9.98
C LEU A 74 14.87 -13.92 -9.13
N ALA A 75 14.38 -14.96 -9.81
CA ALA A 75 14.01 -16.23 -9.21
C ALA A 75 15.17 -16.69 -8.33
N VAL A 76 14.91 -16.86 -7.03
CA VAL A 76 15.86 -17.55 -6.17
C VAL A 76 15.96 -18.97 -6.75
N LYS A 77 17.08 -19.28 -7.43
CA LYS A 77 17.41 -20.63 -7.88
C LYS A 77 17.69 -21.51 -6.65
N ARG A 78 16.66 -21.83 -5.88
CA ARG A 78 16.66 -22.94 -4.93
C ARG A 78 15.73 -24.00 -5.50
N GLN A 79 16.28 -25.19 -5.72
CA GLN A 79 15.49 -26.36 -6.09
C GLN A 79 14.46 -26.61 -4.97
N ALA A 80 13.18 -26.34 -5.24
CA ALA A 80 12.10 -26.69 -4.33
C ALA A 80 12.05 -28.22 -4.17
N LYS A 81 12.02 -28.70 -2.92
CA LYS A 81 11.79 -30.13 -2.61
C LYS A 81 10.38 -30.53 -3.11
N PRO A 82 10.18 -31.79 -3.53
CA PRO A 82 8.92 -32.26 -4.13
C PRO A 82 7.68 -31.96 -3.28
N ASP A 83 7.80 -32.08 -1.96
CA ASP A 83 6.74 -31.88 -0.96
C ASP A 83 6.20 -30.43 -0.93
N VAL A 84 7.06 -29.45 -1.25
CA VAL A 84 6.67 -28.03 -1.26
C VAL A 84 5.78 -27.70 -2.46
N ARG A 85 5.99 -28.38 -3.60
CA ARG A 85 5.23 -28.11 -4.84
C ARG A 85 3.75 -28.51 -4.74
N GLU A 86 3.45 -29.55 -3.97
CA GLU A 86 2.09 -30.05 -3.81
C GLU A 86 1.28 -29.18 -2.83
N ALA A 87 1.92 -28.71 -1.75
CA ALA A 87 1.37 -27.69 -0.87
C ALA A 87 1.19 -26.33 -1.58
N GLU A 88 2.15 -25.94 -2.44
CA GLU A 88 2.08 -24.73 -3.26
C GLU A 88 0.88 -24.76 -4.20
N LYS A 89 0.62 -25.89 -4.85
CA LYS A 89 -0.50 -26.07 -5.78
C LYS A 89 -1.85 -25.92 -5.08
N SER A 90 -2.01 -26.58 -3.94
CA SER A 90 -3.24 -26.54 -3.14
C SER A 90 -3.55 -25.14 -2.58
N LEU A 91 -2.52 -24.37 -2.18
CA LEU A 91 -2.69 -22.99 -1.72
C LEU A 91 -3.09 -22.07 -2.88
N THR A 92 -2.46 -22.18 -4.06
CA THR A 92 -2.82 -21.38 -5.25
C THR A 92 -4.22 -21.62 -5.77
N GLU A 93 -4.75 -22.83 -5.69
CA GLU A 93 -6.07 -23.17 -6.23
C GLU A 93 -7.22 -22.57 -5.41
N SER A 94 -6.95 -22.07 -4.20
CA SER A 94 -7.96 -21.55 -3.26
C SER A 94 -8.06 -20.02 -3.15
N MET A 95 -7.08 -19.28 -3.69
CA MET A 95 -7.05 -17.81 -3.62
C MET A 95 -7.09 -17.20 -5.02
N PRO A 96 -8.02 -16.28 -5.33
CA PRO A 96 -8.10 -15.68 -6.66
C PRO A 96 -6.80 -14.96 -7.00
N GLU A 97 -6.33 -15.12 -8.24
CA GLU A 97 -5.25 -14.28 -8.76
C GLU A 97 -5.67 -12.82 -8.62
N LEU A 98 -4.81 -12.03 -8.00
CA LEU A 98 -4.97 -10.60 -7.86
C LEU A 98 -4.75 -10.02 -9.26
N LYS A 99 -5.85 -9.62 -9.88
CA LYS A 99 -5.85 -9.02 -11.22
C LYS A 99 -5.05 -7.73 -11.19
N ARG A 100 -4.21 -7.55 -12.22
CA ARG A 100 -3.48 -6.32 -12.47
C ARG A 100 -4.17 -5.55 -13.59
N TYR A 101 -4.03 -4.22 -13.57
CA TYR A 101 -4.75 -3.31 -14.45
C TYR A 101 -3.80 -2.28 -15.05
N LYS A 102 -4.10 -1.77 -16.25
CA LYS A 102 -3.19 -0.84 -16.93
C LYS A 102 -3.12 0.49 -16.22
N THR A 103 -4.28 1.08 -15.96
CA THR A 103 -4.41 2.35 -15.24
C THR A 103 -5.20 2.15 -13.95
N VAL A 104 -4.56 2.47 -12.83
CA VAL A 104 -5.13 2.33 -11.49
C VAL A 104 -5.22 3.71 -10.84
N ALA A 105 -6.23 3.94 -10.00
CA ALA A 105 -6.34 5.13 -9.16
C ALA A 105 -6.31 4.77 -7.68
N VAL A 106 -5.71 5.65 -6.88
CA VAL A 106 -5.75 5.60 -5.42
C VAL A 106 -5.91 7.02 -4.88
N GLY A 107 -6.71 7.18 -3.83
CA GLY A 107 -6.99 8.49 -3.23
C GLY A 107 -6.67 8.51 -1.74
N GLY A 108 -6.16 9.64 -1.25
CA GLY A 108 -5.86 9.83 0.17
C GLY A 108 -5.28 11.19 0.49
N THR A 109 -5.13 11.48 1.78
CA THR A 109 -4.38 12.67 2.20
C THR A 109 -2.89 12.41 2.18
N PHE A 110 -2.46 11.19 2.54
CA PHE A 110 -1.05 10.77 2.61
C PHE A 110 -0.15 11.69 3.45
N ASP A 111 -0.73 12.30 4.47
CA ASP A 111 0.02 13.05 5.48
C ASP A 111 0.80 12.10 6.37
N ARG A 112 2.08 12.39 6.59
CA ARG A 112 3.01 11.62 7.43
C ARG A 112 2.94 10.15 7.08
N LEU A 113 3.43 9.82 5.89
CA LEU A 113 3.24 8.55 5.20
C LEU A 113 3.56 7.32 6.08
N HIS A 114 2.60 6.89 6.89
CA HIS A 114 2.72 5.81 7.87
C HIS A 114 2.43 4.45 7.24
N ALA A 115 2.62 3.36 7.99
CA ALA A 115 2.50 1.99 7.48
C ALA A 115 1.17 1.71 6.76
N GLY A 116 0.04 2.19 7.29
CA GLY A 116 -1.26 2.07 6.60
C GLY A 116 -1.31 2.74 5.22
N HIS A 117 -0.71 3.93 5.06
CA HIS A 117 -0.58 4.58 3.75
C HIS A 117 0.37 3.83 2.83
N ARG A 118 1.51 3.37 3.37
CA ARG A 118 2.51 2.60 2.62
C ARG A 118 1.93 1.29 2.10
N LEU A 119 1.12 0.60 2.89
CA LEU A 119 0.37 -0.58 2.45
C LEU A 119 -0.57 -0.26 1.28
N LEU A 120 -1.41 0.78 1.41
CA LEU A 120 -2.35 1.17 0.36
C LEU A 120 -1.64 1.58 -0.94
N LEU A 121 -0.57 2.37 -0.85
CA LEU A 121 0.21 2.79 -2.00
C LEU A 121 0.98 1.62 -2.63
N ALA A 122 1.56 0.72 -1.82
CA ALA A 122 2.30 -0.44 -2.32
C ALA A 122 1.35 -1.40 -3.06
N ALA A 123 0.19 -1.68 -2.46
CA ALA A 123 -0.88 -2.43 -3.11
C ALA A 123 -1.26 -1.82 -4.46
N SER A 124 -1.43 -0.50 -4.51
CA SER A 124 -1.77 0.23 -5.74
C SER A 124 -0.67 0.14 -6.80
N ALA A 125 0.59 0.31 -6.39
CA ALA A 125 1.75 0.21 -7.28
C ALA A 125 1.91 -1.19 -7.89
N LEU A 126 1.65 -2.25 -7.12
CA LEU A 126 1.70 -3.64 -7.61
C LEU A 126 0.49 -4.01 -8.47
N THR A 127 -0.65 -3.36 -8.26
CA THR A 127 -1.87 -3.56 -9.05
C THR A 127 -1.76 -2.92 -10.43
N ALA A 128 -1.04 -1.80 -10.55
CA ALA A 128 -0.82 -1.10 -11.81
C ALA A 128 0.23 -1.79 -12.70
N THR A 129 0.01 -1.82 -14.02
CA THR A 129 1.00 -2.31 -15.00
C THR A 129 1.59 -1.20 -15.87
N GLU A 130 0.88 -0.07 -16.07
CA GLU A 130 1.35 1.03 -16.91
C GLU A 130 1.32 2.38 -16.17
N ARG A 131 0.20 2.70 -15.50
CA ARG A 131 -0.02 4.00 -14.86
C ARG A 131 -0.71 3.90 -13.51
N LEU A 132 -0.23 4.66 -12.53
CA LEU A 132 -0.92 4.90 -11.27
C LEU A 132 -1.25 6.38 -11.11
N ILE A 133 -2.53 6.68 -10.88
CA ILE A 133 -3.01 8.03 -10.56
C ILE A 133 -3.16 8.13 -9.05
N ILE A 134 -2.45 9.07 -8.42
CA ILE A 134 -2.48 9.32 -6.99
C ILE A 134 -3.25 10.62 -6.73
N GLY A 135 -4.46 10.49 -6.23
CA GLY A 135 -5.28 11.60 -5.76
C GLY A 135 -4.88 12.04 -4.36
N ILE A 136 -4.31 13.23 -4.24
CA ILE A 136 -3.89 13.84 -2.98
C ILE A 136 -4.95 14.86 -2.54
N SER A 137 -5.48 14.73 -1.32
CA SER A 137 -6.46 15.70 -0.79
C SER A 137 -5.94 17.14 -0.84
N GLY A 138 -6.66 18.02 -1.54
CA GLY A 138 -6.44 19.46 -1.57
C GLY A 138 -7.06 20.18 -0.37
N PRO A 139 -6.86 21.50 -0.22
CA PRO A 139 -7.29 22.27 0.94
C PRO A 139 -8.77 22.11 1.30
N GLU A 140 -9.65 22.07 0.30
CA GLU A 140 -11.11 21.92 0.49
C GLU A 140 -11.50 20.67 1.26
N LEU A 141 -10.80 19.55 1.02
CA LEU A 141 -11.03 18.28 1.69
C LEU A 141 -10.37 18.20 3.09
N LEU A 142 -9.52 19.17 3.44
CA LEU A 142 -8.78 19.20 4.69
C LEU A 142 -9.41 20.11 5.76
N LYS A 143 -10.29 21.04 5.36
CA LYS A 143 -10.92 22.02 6.26
C LYS A 143 -11.59 21.43 7.50
N ARG A 144 -12.06 20.18 7.44
CA ARG A 144 -12.75 19.48 8.54
C ARG A 144 -11.87 18.49 9.31
N LYS A 145 -10.58 18.35 8.96
CA LYS A 145 -9.67 17.45 9.67
C LYS A 145 -9.18 18.08 10.97
N LYS A 146 -9.14 17.28 12.03
CA LYS A 146 -8.46 17.64 13.28
C LYS A 146 -6.98 17.94 12.99
N PHE A 147 -6.45 18.99 13.62
CA PHE A 147 -5.07 19.47 13.44
C PHE A 147 -4.72 19.75 11.97
N ALA A 148 -5.63 20.42 11.25
CA ALA A 148 -5.43 20.79 9.84
C ALA A 148 -4.16 21.61 9.60
N ASP A 149 -3.78 22.46 10.56
CA ASP A 149 -2.60 23.33 10.48
C ASP A 149 -1.27 22.56 10.64
N HIS A 150 -1.32 21.32 11.11
CA HIS A 150 -0.15 20.44 11.26
C HIS A 150 -0.03 19.40 10.14
N ILE A 151 -0.86 19.52 9.10
CA ILE A 151 -0.78 18.67 7.90
C ILE A 151 0.39 19.13 7.05
N GLN A 152 1.19 18.18 6.57
CA GLN A 152 2.24 18.45 5.60
C GLN A 152 1.68 19.18 4.37
N SER A 153 2.49 20.04 3.76
CA SER A 153 2.10 20.76 2.55
C SER A 153 1.68 19.80 1.44
N PHE A 154 0.88 20.28 0.49
CA PHE A 154 0.53 19.47 -0.69
C PHE A 154 1.79 18.95 -1.41
N ALA A 155 2.82 19.78 -1.55
CA ALA A 155 4.07 19.40 -2.20
C ALA A 155 4.78 18.25 -1.48
N GLU A 156 4.90 18.31 -0.15
CA GLU A 156 5.53 17.26 0.65
C GLU A 156 4.76 15.93 0.56
N ARG A 157 3.42 15.97 0.63
CA ARG A 157 2.58 14.77 0.55
C ARG A 157 2.62 14.14 -0.84
N SER A 158 2.55 14.97 -1.88
CA SER A 158 2.65 14.54 -3.28
C SER A 158 4.00 13.88 -3.55
N ARG A 159 5.10 14.55 -3.17
CA ARG A 159 6.46 14.03 -3.34
C ARG A 159 6.66 12.72 -2.59
N GLY A 160 6.26 12.66 -1.31
CA GLY A 160 6.42 11.46 -0.50
C GLY A 160 5.64 10.25 -1.04
N ALA A 161 4.42 10.48 -1.56
CA ALA A 161 3.62 9.41 -2.16
C ALA A 161 4.22 8.92 -3.49
N GLU A 162 4.67 9.83 -4.36
CA GLU A 162 5.29 9.50 -5.64
C GLU A 162 6.61 8.75 -5.47
N GLU A 163 7.52 9.27 -4.64
CA GLU A 163 8.81 8.62 -4.34
C GLU A 163 8.60 7.22 -3.75
N PHE A 164 7.61 7.07 -2.86
CA PHE A 164 7.25 5.78 -2.30
C PHE A 164 6.77 4.79 -3.38
N VAL A 165 5.82 5.20 -4.22
CA VAL A 165 5.27 4.33 -5.27
C VAL A 165 6.35 3.90 -6.26
N LEU A 166 7.18 4.84 -6.72
CA LEU A 166 8.26 4.53 -7.68
C LEU A 166 9.34 3.63 -7.07
N SER A 167 9.54 3.69 -5.75
CA SER A 167 10.44 2.76 -5.07
C SER A 167 9.85 1.34 -4.93
N VAL A 168 8.53 1.17 -5.01
CA VAL A 168 7.85 -0.14 -5.03
C VAL A 168 7.79 -0.71 -6.45
N ASN A 169 7.40 0.12 -7.42
CA ASN A 169 7.31 -0.25 -8.83
C ASN A 169 7.88 0.88 -9.70
N PRO A 170 9.16 0.79 -10.11
CA PRO A 170 9.81 1.82 -10.92
C PRO A 170 9.42 1.79 -12.41
N HIS A 171 8.61 0.81 -12.82
CA HIS A 171 8.28 0.57 -14.23
C HIS A 171 6.95 1.20 -14.68
N ILE A 172 6.22 1.85 -13.77
CA ILE A 172 4.96 2.53 -14.07
C ILE A 172 5.14 4.04 -14.14
N THR A 173 4.24 4.71 -14.85
CA THR A 173 4.12 6.17 -14.78
C THR A 173 3.25 6.57 -13.59
N VAL A 174 3.69 7.53 -12.80
CA VAL A 174 2.89 8.10 -11.71
C VAL A 174 2.33 9.46 -12.13
N GLU A 175 1.03 9.66 -11.93
CA GLU A 175 0.36 10.94 -12.10
C GLU A 175 -0.22 11.38 -10.76
N VAL A 176 0.35 12.44 -10.18
CA VAL A 176 -0.17 13.01 -8.93
C VAL A 176 -1.16 14.13 -9.25
N THR A 177 -2.33 14.09 -8.61
CA THR A 177 -3.42 15.05 -8.85
C THR A 177 -4.02 15.56 -7.56
N GLU A 178 -4.37 16.85 -7.52
CA GLU A 178 -5.07 17.44 -6.38
C GLU A 178 -6.56 17.09 -6.42
N LEU A 179 -7.05 16.50 -5.33
CA LEU A 179 -8.47 16.22 -5.13
C LEU A 179 -9.15 17.46 -4.56
N LYS A 180 -10.07 18.03 -5.35
CA LYS A 180 -10.97 19.11 -4.94
C LYS A 180 -12.25 18.59 -4.27
N ASP A 181 -12.61 17.35 -4.57
CA ASP A 181 -13.76 16.62 -4.02
C ASP A 181 -13.41 15.12 -3.86
N ALA A 182 -14.34 14.35 -3.27
CA ALA A 182 -14.11 12.94 -2.93
C ALA A 182 -13.94 12.01 -4.15
N SER A 183 -14.47 12.39 -5.31
CA SER A 183 -14.41 11.59 -6.54
C SER A 183 -13.16 11.94 -7.36
N GLY A 184 -12.76 13.21 -7.38
CA GLY A 184 -11.63 13.68 -8.16
C GLY A 184 -11.72 13.27 -9.63
N PRO A 185 -10.60 12.95 -10.31
CA PRO A 185 -10.64 12.59 -11.73
C PRO A 185 -11.25 11.21 -11.98
N THR A 186 -11.49 10.40 -10.94
CA THR A 186 -12.02 9.04 -11.13
C THR A 186 -13.46 9.03 -11.61
N ARG A 187 -14.20 10.15 -11.49
CA ARG A 187 -15.54 10.27 -12.08
C ARG A 187 -15.51 10.37 -13.60
N THR A 188 -14.65 11.21 -14.16
CA THR A 188 -14.71 11.64 -15.56
C THR A 188 -13.63 11.03 -16.45
N ARG A 189 -12.61 10.39 -15.88
CA ARG A 189 -11.45 9.92 -16.66
C ARG A 189 -11.74 8.59 -17.35
N GLU A 190 -11.81 8.57 -18.68
CA GLU A 190 -12.18 7.39 -19.48
C GLU A 190 -11.19 6.23 -19.34
N ASN A 191 -9.88 6.52 -19.43
CA ASN A 191 -8.80 5.53 -19.38
C ASN A 191 -8.41 5.19 -17.94
N LEU A 192 -9.34 4.59 -17.20
CA LEU A 192 -9.13 4.16 -15.81
C LEU A 192 -9.82 2.82 -15.59
N ASP A 193 -9.07 1.80 -15.18
CA ASP A 193 -9.55 0.42 -15.12
C ASP A 193 -9.96 -0.01 -13.70
N ALA A 194 -9.24 0.48 -12.69
CA ALA A 194 -9.44 0.08 -11.30
C ALA A 194 -9.20 1.21 -10.31
N ILE A 195 -9.84 1.11 -9.15
CA ILE A 195 -9.62 1.97 -7.99
C ILE A 195 -9.26 1.12 -6.78
N VAL A 196 -8.17 1.49 -6.10
CA VAL A 196 -7.69 0.81 -4.90
C VAL A 196 -8.13 1.60 -3.68
N VAL A 197 -8.79 0.91 -2.75
CA VAL A 197 -9.41 1.48 -1.56
C VAL A 197 -9.12 0.63 -0.34
N THR A 198 -9.27 1.20 0.85
CA THR A 198 -9.37 0.38 2.06
C THR A 198 -10.80 -0.10 2.25
N LYS A 199 -11.02 -1.04 3.19
CA LYS A 199 -12.37 -1.42 3.61
C LYS A 199 -13.24 -0.21 4.01
N GLU A 200 -12.65 0.86 4.53
CA GLU A 200 -13.37 2.05 4.99
C GLU A 200 -13.84 2.94 3.84
N THR A 201 -13.02 3.02 2.78
CA THR A 201 -13.30 3.89 1.63
C THR A 201 -13.99 3.15 0.49
N ARG A 202 -14.33 1.85 0.65
CA ARG A 202 -15.06 1.06 -0.34
C ARG A 202 -16.37 1.69 -0.77
N ARG A 203 -17.15 2.20 0.19
CA ARG A 203 -18.42 2.89 -0.13
C ARG A 203 -18.21 4.11 -1.04
N GLY A 204 -17.10 4.83 -0.86
CA GLY A 204 -16.73 5.94 -1.74
C GLY A 204 -16.45 5.47 -3.18
N ALA A 205 -15.79 4.33 -3.35
CA ALA A 205 -15.60 3.73 -4.68
C ALA A 205 -16.92 3.27 -5.31
N ASP A 206 -17.83 2.69 -4.51
CA ASP A 206 -19.17 2.31 -4.97
C ASP A 206 -19.97 3.55 -5.44
N ASP A 207 -19.86 4.66 -4.70
CA ASP A 207 -20.47 5.95 -5.08
C ASP A 207 -19.84 6.55 -6.36
N ILE A 208 -18.51 6.49 -6.51
CA ILE A 208 -17.81 6.90 -7.72
C ILE A 208 -18.28 6.09 -8.93
N ASN A 209 -18.40 4.77 -8.80
CA ASN A 209 -18.85 3.90 -9.88
C ASN A 209 -20.28 4.22 -10.31
N ARG A 210 -21.19 4.49 -9.37
CA ARG A 210 -22.54 4.94 -9.68
C ARG A 210 -22.52 6.23 -10.51
N LEU A 211 -21.79 7.24 -10.06
CA LEU A 211 -21.68 8.53 -10.76
C LEU A 211 -21.03 8.38 -12.15
N ARG A 212 -19.97 7.56 -12.27
CA ARG A 212 -19.33 7.23 -13.56
C ARG A 212 -20.34 6.69 -14.56
N THR A 213 -21.17 5.74 -14.15
CA THR A 213 -22.12 5.09 -15.05
C THR A 213 -23.31 5.97 -15.36
N GLU A 214 -23.88 6.65 -14.35
CA GLU A 214 -25.14 7.39 -14.47
C GLU A 214 -24.96 8.77 -15.10
N GLU A 215 -23.90 9.51 -14.73
CA GLU A 215 -23.67 10.89 -15.19
C GLU A 215 -22.77 10.96 -16.41
N GLU A 216 -21.74 10.10 -16.49
CA GLU A 216 -20.70 10.20 -17.53
C GLU A 216 -20.81 9.09 -18.59
N GLY A 217 -21.65 8.07 -18.38
CA GLY A 217 -21.78 6.94 -19.31
C GLY A 217 -20.53 6.05 -19.39
N LEU A 218 -19.63 6.12 -18.40
CA LEU A 218 -18.38 5.37 -18.37
C LEU A 218 -18.56 4.00 -17.71
N HIS A 219 -17.66 3.07 -18.03
CA HIS A 219 -17.64 1.76 -17.40
C HIS A 219 -17.25 1.83 -15.92
N GLN A 220 -17.75 0.88 -15.14
CA GLN A 220 -17.39 0.72 -13.74
C GLN A 220 -15.92 0.33 -13.60
N LEU A 221 -15.25 0.93 -12.63
CA LEU A 221 -13.91 0.56 -12.20
C LEU A 221 -13.98 -0.73 -11.39
N GLU A 222 -12.98 -1.60 -11.55
CA GLU A 222 -12.77 -2.65 -10.56
C GLU A 222 -12.41 -2.02 -9.21
N VAL A 223 -13.09 -2.46 -8.14
CA VAL A 223 -12.79 -2.02 -6.78
C VAL A 223 -11.87 -3.02 -6.10
N VAL A 224 -10.60 -2.65 -5.96
CA VAL A 224 -9.59 -3.46 -5.27
C VAL A 224 -9.51 -3.03 -3.81
N VAL A 225 -9.87 -3.93 -2.89
CA VAL A 225 -9.96 -3.61 -1.45
C VAL A 225 -8.75 -4.12 -0.69
N VAL A 226 -8.05 -3.21 -0.01
CA VAL A 226 -6.88 -3.47 0.84
C VAL A 226 -7.30 -3.49 2.32
N GLY A 227 -6.60 -4.31 3.11
CA GLY A 227 -6.79 -4.41 4.56
C GLY A 227 -6.43 -3.13 5.32
N LEU A 228 -6.83 -3.07 6.59
CA LEU A 228 -6.39 -2.03 7.53
C LEU A 228 -5.35 -2.63 8.49
N LEU A 229 -4.39 -1.81 8.90
CA LEU A 229 -3.38 -2.19 9.90
C LEU A 229 -3.77 -1.66 11.28
N TYR A 230 -3.62 -2.51 12.29
CA TYR A 230 -3.85 -2.23 13.69
C TYR A 230 -2.53 -2.35 14.47
N PRO A 231 -2.31 -1.53 15.51
CA PRO A 231 -1.15 -1.71 16.39
C PRO A 231 -1.25 -3.00 17.23
N ALA A 232 -0.13 -3.42 17.83
CA ALA A 232 -0.01 -4.66 18.59
C ALA A 232 -0.92 -4.71 19.84
N ASP A 233 -1.24 -3.55 20.41
CA ASP A 233 -2.12 -3.41 21.56
C ASP A 233 -3.62 -3.53 21.21
N GLY A 234 -3.96 -3.77 19.93
CA GLY A 234 -5.33 -3.88 19.46
C GLY A 234 -6.13 -2.57 19.53
N THR A 235 -5.47 -1.43 19.80
CA THR A 235 -6.12 -0.12 19.84
C THR A 235 -6.48 0.37 18.44
N GLU A 236 -7.07 1.58 18.36
CA GLU A 236 -7.49 2.20 17.09
C GLU A 236 -6.43 2.11 15.99
N LYS A 237 -6.88 1.91 14.74
CA LYS A 237 -6.04 1.78 13.55
C LYS A 237 -4.91 2.83 13.46
N LEU A 238 -3.82 2.49 12.77
CA LEU A 238 -2.78 3.45 12.46
C LEU A 238 -3.35 4.60 11.59
N SER A 239 -3.23 5.83 12.06
CA SER A 239 -3.74 7.02 11.39
C SER A 239 -2.84 8.23 11.58
N SER A 240 -2.76 9.11 10.58
CA SER A 240 -2.01 10.37 10.67
C SER A 240 -2.45 11.26 11.84
N THR A 241 -3.73 11.20 12.23
CA THR A 241 -4.26 11.98 13.36
C THR A 241 -3.52 11.65 14.66
N ARG A 242 -3.26 10.36 14.94
CA ARG A 242 -2.48 9.94 16.11
C ARG A 242 -1.05 10.50 16.08
N PHE A 243 -0.40 10.46 14.92
CA PHE A 243 0.95 11.02 14.78
C PHE A 243 0.97 12.53 15.04
N ARG A 244 -0.07 13.28 14.62
CA ARG A 244 -0.19 14.72 14.90
C ARG A 244 -0.37 15.01 16.38
N GLU A 245 -1.16 14.21 17.08
CA GLU A 245 -1.35 14.35 18.53
C GLU A 245 -0.06 14.19 19.32
N TYR A 246 0.88 13.35 18.85
CA TYR A 246 2.21 13.21 19.47
C TYR A 246 3.09 14.45 19.29
N ASP A 247 3.06 15.10 18.13
CA ASP A 247 3.94 16.25 17.85
C ASP A 247 3.50 17.54 18.56
N VAL A 248 2.26 17.59 19.04
CA VAL A 248 1.67 18.76 19.72
C VAL A 248 1.81 18.66 21.25
N ARG A 249 2.32 17.53 21.77
CA ARG A 249 2.65 17.34 23.19
C ARG A 249 4.09 17.71 23.49
#